data_AF-T0YVC7-F1
#
_entry.id   AF-T0YVC7-F1
#
_cell.length_a   1.000
_cell.length_b   1.000
_cell.length_c   1.000
_cell.angle_alpha   90.00
_cell.angle_beta   90.00
_cell.angle_gamma   90.00
#
_symmetry.space_group_name_H-M   'P 1'
#
loop_
_entity.id
_entity.type
_entity.pdbx_description
1 polymer ?
#
loop_
_entity_poly.entity_id
_entity_poly.type
_entity_poly.pdbx_seq_one_letter_code
_entity_poly.pdbx_strand_id
1 'polypeptide(L)'
;MPEIPKSGGLAGVIAGQTAISTVGKEGVGLTYRGYQIEDLARDASFEEVAYLLLYGELPETAKLATFTRALQAGRDLPGPLRELLERVPASTHPMDVLRTGCSYLGCLEPERDFTEERDASIRLLALFPSILLYWFHYHHSGRRIDTGKGGGSVASHFLTLLHGREPDPLDCRALDVS
;
A
#
# COMPACT_ATOMS: atom_id res chain seq x y z
N MET A 1 -8.63 -12.97 46.61
CA MET A 1 -7.98 -12.16 45.55
C MET A 1 -9.05 -11.82 44.53
N PRO A 2 -9.18 -10.57 44.07
CA PRO A 2 -10.19 -10.26 43.06
C PRO A 2 -9.81 -10.94 41.74
N GLU A 3 -10.75 -11.66 41.14
CA GLU A 3 -10.61 -12.24 39.80
C GLU A 3 -10.46 -11.10 38.78
N ILE A 4 -9.38 -11.14 38.00
CA ILE A 4 -9.25 -10.30 36.81
C ILE A 4 -10.25 -10.84 35.79
N PRO A 5 -11.24 -10.05 35.33
CA PRO A 5 -12.20 -10.54 34.36
C PRO A 5 -11.46 -10.95 33.09
N LYS A 6 -11.72 -12.16 32.58
CA LYS A 6 -11.17 -12.62 31.29
C LYS A 6 -11.68 -11.70 30.19
N SER A 7 -10.87 -10.74 29.77
CA SER A 7 -11.13 -9.98 28.56
C SER A 7 -10.73 -10.84 27.36
N GLY A 8 -11.70 -11.28 26.56
CA GLY A 8 -11.41 -11.91 25.28
C GLY A 8 -10.70 -10.91 24.36
N GLY A 9 -9.78 -11.39 23.52
CA GLY A 9 -9.21 -10.57 22.43
C GLY A 9 -8.21 -9.47 22.85
N LEU A 10 -7.47 -9.65 23.94
CA LEU A 10 -6.41 -8.72 24.41
C LEU A 10 -6.91 -7.31 24.80
N ALA A 11 -8.19 -7.15 25.14
CA ALA A 11 -8.70 -5.83 25.54
C ALA A 11 -8.00 -5.33 26.82
N GLY A 12 -7.39 -4.15 26.73
CA GLY A 12 -6.59 -3.54 27.80
C GLY A 12 -5.17 -4.11 27.95
N VAL A 13 -4.75 -5.06 27.11
CA VAL A 13 -3.42 -5.68 27.19
C VAL A 13 -2.43 -4.93 26.30
N ILE A 14 -1.33 -4.45 26.90
CA ILE A 14 -0.21 -3.85 26.16
C ILE A 14 0.64 -4.99 25.56
N ALA A 15 0.59 -5.16 24.24
CA ALA A 15 1.32 -6.20 23.53
C ALA A 15 2.76 -5.80 23.12
N GLY A 16 3.09 -4.51 23.14
CA GLY A 16 4.38 -4.00 22.71
C GLY A 16 4.47 -2.48 22.81
N GLN A 17 5.59 -1.94 22.34
CA GLN A 17 5.84 -0.50 22.26
C GLN A 17 5.84 -0.08 20.78
N THR A 18 5.30 1.11 20.49
CA THR A 18 5.28 1.66 19.13
C THR A 18 5.60 3.14 19.14
N ALA A 19 6.34 3.57 18.12
CA ALA A 19 6.58 4.97 17.80
C ALA A 19 5.91 5.37 16.48
N ILE A 20 5.02 4.53 15.93
CA ILE A 20 4.42 4.71 14.60
C ILE A 20 3.20 5.65 14.68
N SER A 21 2.28 5.39 15.61
CA SER A 21 1.04 6.17 15.72
C SER A 21 0.51 6.21 17.15
N THR A 22 -0.39 7.17 17.41
CA THR A 22 -1.22 7.19 18.61
C THR A 22 -2.68 7.37 18.24
N VAL A 23 -3.58 6.74 19.00
CA VAL A 23 -5.03 6.78 18.77
C VAL A 23 -5.71 7.19 20.08
N GLY A 24 -6.52 8.25 20.04
CA GLY A 24 -7.38 8.67 21.16
C GLY A 24 -6.63 9.11 22.42
N LYS A 25 -5.42 9.67 22.29
CA LYS A 25 -4.73 10.32 23.42
C LYS A 25 -5.34 11.69 23.66
N GLU A 26 -5.34 12.14 24.91
CA GLU A 26 -5.94 13.41 25.37
C GLU A 26 -5.75 14.58 24.36
N GLY A 27 -6.85 14.99 23.72
CA GLY A 27 -6.89 16.11 22.77
C GLY A 27 -6.40 15.82 21.34
N VAL A 28 -6.01 14.58 21.03
CA VAL A 28 -5.41 14.17 19.76
C VAL A 28 -6.11 12.90 19.23
N GLY A 29 -6.81 13.03 18.10
CA GLY A 29 -7.58 11.94 17.50
C GLY A 29 -6.69 10.79 17.01
N LEU A 30 -5.92 11.03 15.95
CA LEU A 30 -4.98 10.09 15.37
C LEU A 30 -3.73 10.84 14.92
N THR A 31 -2.55 10.35 15.29
CA THR A 31 -1.27 10.87 14.77
C THR A 31 -0.40 9.80 14.17
N TYR A 32 0.33 10.14 13.12
CA TYR A 32 1.40 9.35 12.53
C TYR A 32 2.74 10.03 12.80
N ARG A 33 3.64 9.34 13.50
CA ARG A 33 4.96 9.88 13.92
C ARG A 33 4.87 11.26 14.59
N GLY A 34 3.76 11.56 15.27
CA GLY A 34 3.49 12.84 15.94
C GLY A 34 2.74 13.89 15.11
N TYR A 35 2.54 13.68 13.80
CA TYR A 35 1.76 14.55 12.94
C TYR A 35 0.27 14.19 12.98
N GLN A 36 -0.62 15.18 13.04
CA GLN A 36 -2.07 14.96 12.98
C GLN A 36 -2.48 14.39 11.62
N ILE A 37 -3.37 13.40 11.61
CA ILE A 37 -3.82 12.79 10.36
C ILE A 37 -4.54 13.81 9.46
N GLU A 38 -5.26 14.76 10.05
CA GLU A 38 -6.00 15.79 9.32
C GLU A 38 -5.07 16.75 8.57
N ASP A 39 -3.88 17.02 9.13
CA ASP A 39 -2.87 17.85 8.49
C ASP A 39 -2.17 17.07 7.37
N LEU A 40 -1.82 15.80 7.62
CA LEU A 40 -1.25 14.93 6.58
C LEU A 40 -2.21 14.76 5.41
N ALA A 41 -3.49 14.50 5.66
CA ALA A 41 -4.50 14.37 4.61
C ALA A 41 -4.73 15.69 3.85
N ARG A 42 -4.54 16.85 4.50
CA ARG A 42 -4.73 18.15 3.83
C ARG A 42 -3.53 18.56 3.00
N ASP A 43 -2.33 18.29 3.47
CA ASP A 43 -1.11 18.96 3.00
C ASP A 43 -0.03 18.01 2.47
N ALA A 44 -0.13 16.70 2.72
CA ALA A 44 0.80 15.70 2.23
C ALA A 44 0.17 14.79 1.16
N SER A 45 1.02 14.16 0.36
CA SER A 45 0.69 13.06 -0.54
C SER A 45 0.82 11.69 0.15
N PHE A 46 0.21 10.66 -0.42
CA PHE A 46 0.40 9.28 0.02
C PHE A 46 1.88 8.90 0.06
N GLU A 47 2.68 9.30 -0.94
CA GLU A 47 4.11 9.00 -0.98
C GLU A 47 4.87 9.62 0.19
N GLU A 48 4.54 10.85 0.59
CA GLU A 48 5.13 11.51 1.77
C GLU A 48 4.75 10.78 3.07
N VAL A 49 3.48 10.38 3.20
CA VAL A 49 3.01 9.63 4.37
C VAL A 49 3.63 8.23 4.43
N ALA A 50 3.70 7.52 3.30
CA ALA A 50 4.37 6.24 3.21
C ALA A 50 5.85 6.34 3.58
N TYR A 51 6.53 7.39 3.07
CA TYR A 51 7.91 7.68 3.46
C TYR A 51 8.03 7.96 4.97
N LEU A 52 7.17 8.82 5.52
CA LEU A 52 7.12 9.12 6.96
C LEU A 52 6.99 7.85 7.81
N LEU A 53 6.13 6.91 7.41
CA LEU A 53 5.91 5.70 8.17
C LEU A 53 7.13 4.75 8.11
N LEU A 54 7.73 4.60 6.92
CA LEU A 54 8.88 3.71 6.67
C LEU A 54 10.21 4.27 7.21
N TYR A 55 10.44 5.58 7.10
CA TYR A 55 11.71 6.23 7.45
C TYR A 55 11.64 7.03 8.75
N GLY A 56 10.45 7.32 9.27
CA GLY A 56 10.25 7.99 10.55
C GLY A 56 10.21 9.53 10.50
N GLU A 57 10.52 10.13 9.35
CA GLU A 57 10.52 11.58 9.11
C GLU A 57 9.89 11.92 7.75
N LEU A 58 9.34 13.12 7.62
CA LEU A 58 8.84 13.59 6.31
C LEU A 58 10.03 13.80 5.35
N PRO A 59 9.90 13.41 4.07
CA PRO A 59 10.99 13.51 3.13
C PRO A 59 11.25 14.95 2.69
N GLU A 60 12.53 15.28 2.48
CA GLU A 60 12.90 16.43 1.65
C GLU A 60 12.58 16.14 0.17
N THR A 61 12.45 17.18 -0.66
CA THR A 61 12.09 17.07 -2.09
C THR A 61 12.92 16.04 -2.86
N ALA A 62 14.23 15.98 -2.63
CA ALA A 62 15.12 15.03 -3.32
C ALA A 62 14.88 13.58 -2.89
N LYS A 63 14.65 13.35 -1.59
CA LYS A 63 14.31 12.03 -1.03
C LYS A 63 12.95 11.57 -1.56
N LEU A 64 11.95 12.46 -1.57
CA LEU A 64 10.62 12.17 -2.11
C LEU A 64 10.67 11.81 -3.60
N ALA A 65 11.43 12.57 -4.41
CA ALA A 65 11.60 12.27 -5.83
C ALA A 65 12.24 10.89 -6.06
N THR A 66 13.23 10.53 -5.25
CA THR A 66 13.89 9.21 -5.32
C THR A 66 12.93 8.10 -4.94
N PHE A 67 12.20 8.26 -3.83
CA PHE A 67 11.20 7.31 -3.36
C PHE A 67 10.08 7.10 -4.37
N THR A 68 9.54 8.18 -4.93
CA THR A 68 8.48 8.13 -5.95
C THR A 68 8.95 7.40 -7.21
N ARG A 69 10.20 7.62 -7.65
CA ARG A 69 10.77 6.89 -8.78
C ARG A 69 10.94 5.40 -8.49
N ALA A 70 11.34 5.04 -7.26
CA ALA A 70 11.44 3.64 -6.85
C ALA A 70 10.06 2.96 -6.88
N LEU A 71 9.02 3.65 -6.38
CA LEU A 71 7.64 3.18 -6.49
C LEU A 71 7.21 3.02 -7.95
N GLN A 72 7.48 4.00 -8.81
CA GLN A 72 7.16 3.93 -10.24
C GLN A 72 7.82 2.74 -10.94
N ALA A 73 9.12 2.53 -10.69
CA ALA A 73 9.86 1.42 -11.25
C ALA A 73 9.35 0.05 -10.77
N GLY A 74 8.78 -0.01 -9.55
CA GLY A 74 8.26 -1.22 -8.93
C GLY A 74 6.83 -1.61 -9.33
N ARG A 75 6.20 -0.98 -10.34
CA ARG A 75 4.78 -1.22 -10.68
C ARG A 75 4.53 -2.40 -11.62
N ASP A 76 5.50 -2.78 -12.46
CA ASP A 76 5.25 -3.85 -13.42
C ASP A 76 5.30 -5.23 -12.77
N LEU A 77 4.36 -6.09 -13.18
CA LEU A 77 4.21 -7.44 -12.67
C LEU A 77 5.27 -8.37 -13.29
N PRO A 78 5.96 -9.21 -12.49
CA PRO A 78 6.75 -10.31 -13.03
C PRO A 78 5.89 -11.21 -13.94
N GLY A 79 6.46 -11.72 -15.03
CA GLY A 79 5.77 -12.62 -15.96
C GLY A 79 5.06 -13.79 -15.27
N PRO A 80 5.76 -14.55 -14.39
CA PRO A 80 5.12 -15.64 -13.65
C PRO A 80 3.97 -15.20 -12.75
N LEU A 81 4.04 -14.00 -12.15
CA LEU A 81 2.96 -13.46 -11.32
C LEU A 81 1.73 -13.11 -12.17
N ARG A 82 1.92 -12.56 -13.38
CA ARG A 82 0.81 -12.36 -14.34
C ARG A 82 0.11 -13.67 -14.66
N GLU A 83 0.88 -14.71 -15.03
CA GLU A 83 0.34 -16.03 -15.34
C GLU A 83 -0.41 -16.65 -14.16
N LEU A 84 0.06 -16.45 -12.93
CA LEU A 84 -0.65 -16.88 -11.73
C LEU A 84 -2.01 -16.17 -11.62
N LEU A 85 -2.04 -14.84 -11.76
CA LEU A 85 -3.27 -14.05 -11.65
C LEU A 85 -4.31 -14.42 -12.72
N GLU A 86 -3.87 -14.80 -13.92
CA GLU A 86 -4.75 -15.34 -14.96
C GLU A 86 -5.42 -16.68 -14.54
N ARG A 87 -4.75 -17.48 -13.69
CA ARG A 87 -5.26 -18.77 -13.19
C ARG A 87 -6.10 -18.66 -11.92
N VAL A 88 -6.00 -17.55 -11.19
CA VAL A 88 -6.88 -17.29 -10.03
C VAL A 88 -8.30 -17.08 -10.54
N PRO A 89 -9.32 -17.84 -10.09
CA PRO A 89 -10.68 -17.73 -10.60
C PRO A 89 -11.28 -16.31 -10.53
N ALA A 90 -12.14 -15.97 -11.49
CA ALA A 90 -12.86 -14.70 -11.52
C ALA A 90 -13.75 -14.48 -10.28
N SER A 91 -14.25 -15.55 -9.68
CA SER A 91 -15.10 -15.52 -8.47
C SER A 91 -14.33 -15.40 -7.17
N THR A 92 -12.98 -15.39 -7.21
CA THR A 92 -12.14 -15.25 -6.02
C THR A 92 -12.34 -13.88 -5.38
N HIS A 93 -12.46 -13.85 -4.06
CA HIS A 93 -12.58 -12.60 -3.33
C HIS A 93 -11.32 -11.75 -3.54
N PRO A 94 -11.39 -10.43 -3.82
CA PRO A 94 -10.21 -9.61 -4.11
C PRO A 94 -9.10 -9.67 -3.05
N MET A 95 -9.45 -9.84 -1.78
CA MET A 95 -8.47 -10.05 -0.70
C MET A 95 -7.68 -11.35 -0.83
N ASP A 96 -8.29 -12.44 -1.33
CA ASP A 96 -7.59 -13.69 -1.60
C ASP A 96 -6.62 -13.55 -2.79
N VAL A 97 -6.97 -12.70 -3.76
CA VAL A 97 -6.09 -12.36 -4.89
C VAL A 97 -4.86 -11.62 -4.39
N LEU A 98 -5.04 -10.57 -3.58
CA LEU A 98 -3.94 -9.80 -2.97
C LEU A 98 -3.05 -10.69 -2.10
N ARG A 99 -3.65 -11.55 -1.24
CA ARG A 99 -2.91 -12.51 -0.41
C ARG A 99 -2.07 -13.46 -1.25
N THR A 100 -2.67 -14.06 -2.27
CA THR A 100 -1.98 -15.03 -3.15
C THR A 100 -0.88 -14.35 -3.95
N GLY A 101 -1.15 -13.16 -4.50
CA GLY A 101 -0.17 -12.38 -5.25
C GLY A 101 1.03 -11.96 -4.40
N CYS A 102 0.80 -11.47 -3.19
CA CYS A 102 1.86 -11.15 -2.22
C CYS A 102 2.69 -12.38 -1.86
N SER A 103 2.04 -13.51 -1.54
CA SER A 103 2.73 -14.75 -1.19
C SER A 103 3.59 -15.27 -2.33
N TYR A 104 3.08 -15.23 -3.56
CA TYR A 104 3.83 -15.71 -4.72
C TYR A 104 4.96 -14.76 -5.10
N LEU A 105 4.77 -13.44 -4.94
CA LEU A 105 5.85 -12.47 -5.11
C LEU A 105 7.01 -12.78 -4.17
N GLY A 106 6.76 -13.12 -2.90
CA GLY A 106 7.80 -13.53 -1.97
C GLY A 106 8.55 -14.81 -2.38
N CYS A 107 7.97 -15.67 -3.22
CA CYS A 107 8.67 -16.80 -3.83
C CYS A 107 9.56 -16.40 -5.01
N LEU A 108 9.17 -15.35 -5.77
CA LEU A 108 9.91 -14.85 -6.92
C LEU A 108 11.04 -13.88 -6.53
N GLU A 109 10.76 -13.03 -5.55
CA GLU A 109 11.60 -11.94 -5.07
C GLU A 109 11.73 -12.06 -3.54
N PRO A 110 12.44 -13.10 -3.04
CA PRO A 110 12.54 -13.35 -1.61
C PRO A 110 13.38 -12.27 -0.91
N GLU A 111 12.88 -11.77 0.22
CA GLU A 111 13.67 -11.01 1.19
C GLU A 111 14.70 -11.96 1.83
N ARG A 112 15.99 -11.67 1.65
CA ARG A 112 17.08 -12.56 2.13
C ARG A 112 17.43 -12.31 3.58
N ASP A 113 17.39 -11.06 4.00
CA ASP A 113 17.59 -10.62 5.37
C ASP A 113 16.94 -9.24 5.58
N PHE A 114 16.92 -8.77 6.84
CA PHE A 114 16.25 -7.53 7.22
C PHE A 114 16.89 -6.25 6.67
N THR A 115 18.04 -6.32 5.99
CA THR A 115 18.56 -5.16 5.27
C THR A 115 17.71 -4.83 4.04
N GLU A 116 16.94 -5.79 3.53
CA GLU A 116 16.07 -5.67 2.36
C GLU A 116 14.62 -5.30 2.70
N GLU A 117 14.28 -5.17 4.00
CA GLU A 117 12.90 -4.94 4.50
C GLU A 117 12.22 -3.73 3.82
N ARG A 118 13.01 -2.67 3.57
CA ARG A 118 12.52 -1.41 2.97
C ARG A 118 12.27 -1.58 1.49
N ASP A 119 13.17 -2.25 0.78
CA ASP A 119 13.04 -2.51 -0.64
C ASP A 119 11.84 -3.42 -0.90
N ALA A 120 11.65 -4.46 -0.08
CA ALA A 120 10.46 -5.31 -0.10
C ALA A 120 9.17 -4.52 0.18
N SER A 121 9.19 -3.61 1.16
CA SER A 121 8.03 -2.75 1.49
C SER A 121 7.68 -1.81 0.33
N ILE A 122 8.67 -1.15 -0.28
CA ILE A 122 8.49 -0.26 -1.44
C ILE A 122 7.95 -1.07 -2.63
N ARG A 123 8.50 -2.27 -2.86
CA ARG A 123 8.06 -3.17 -3.92
C ARG A 123 6.59 -3.57 -3.74
N LEU A 124 6.16 -3.91 -2.53
CA LEU A 124 4.76 -4.26 -2.25
C LEU A 124 3.82 -3.07 -2.44
N LEU A 125 4.18 -1.88 -1.92
CA LEU A 125 3.40 -0.65 -2.11
C LEU A 125 3.19 -0.32 -3.58
N ALA A 126 4.24 -0.49 -4.39
CA ALA A 126 4.17 -0.25 -5.84
C ALA A 126 3.33 -1.28 -6.58
N LEU A 127 3.39 -2.55 -6.18
CA LEU A 127 2.84 -3.66 -6.96
C LEU A 127 1.39 -4.02 -6.62
N PHE A 128 0.91 -3.71 -5.41
CA PHE A 128 -0.46 -4.06 -5.00
C PHE A 128 -1.57 -3.55 -5.92
N PRO A 129 -1.55 -2.28 -6.38
CA PRO A 129 -2.49 -1.80 -7.39
C PRO A 129 -2.48 -2.65 -8.66
N SER A 130 -1.28 -3.00 -9.14
CA SER A 130 -1.08 -3.79 -10.35
C SER A 130 -1.60 -5.22 -10.18
N ILE A 131 -1.36 -5.87 -9.04
CA ILE A 131 -1.87 -7.23 -8.74
C ILE A 131 -3.40 -7.25 -8.84
N LEU A 132 -4.06 -6.31 -8.15
CA LEU A 132 -5.51 -6.27 -8.07
C LEU A 132 -6.13 -5.97 -9.45
N LEU A 133 -5.66 -4.91 -10.11
CA LEU A 133 -6.31 -4.40 -11.31
C LEU A 133 -5.99 -5.25 -12.54
N TYR A 134 -4.83 -5.90 -12.60
CA TYR A 134 -4.53 -6.87 -13.64
C TYR A 134 -5.49 -8.06 -13.58
N TRP A 135 -5.63 -8.69 -12.41
CA TRP A 135 -6.58 -9.79 -12.21
C TRP A 135 -8.01 -9.35 -12.53
N PHE A 136 -8.43 -8.18 -12.03
CA PHE A 136 -9.77 -7.66 -12.25
C PHE A 136 -10.08 -7.50 -13.74
N HIS A 137 -9.22 -6.81 -14.50
CA HIS A 137 -9.46 -6.59 -15.92
C HIS A 137 -9.33 -7.85 -16.78
N TYR A 138 -8.44 -8.76 -16.41
CA TYR A 138 -8.33 -10.04 -17.11
C TYR A 138 -9.64 -10.82 -17.02
N HIS A 139 -10.20 -10.95 -15.82
CA HIS A 139 -11.39 -11.79 -15.57
C HIS A 139 -12.72 -11.09 -15.87
N HIS A 140 -12.84 -9.80 -15.62
CA HIS A 140 -14.11 -9.07 -15.76
C HIS A 140 -14.23 -8.30 -17.08
N SER A 141 -13.11 -8.00 -17.73
CA SER A 141 -13.10 -7.28 -19.02
C SER A 141 -12.48 -8.11 -20.16
N GLY A 142 -11.89 -9.27 -19.90
CA GLY A 142 -11.17 -10.06 -20.91
C GLY A 142 -9.91 -9.38 -21.46
N ARG A 143 -9.34 -8.41 -20.72
CA ARG A 143 -8.21 -7.58 -21.18
C ARG A 143 -6.98 -7.81 -20.31
N ARG A 144 -5.83 -8.05 -20.96
CA ARG A 144 -4.53 -7.89 -20.33
C ARG A 144 -4.15 -6.41 -20.37
N ILE A 145 -3.89 -5.82 -19.21
CA ILE A 145 -3.48 -4.41 -19.09
C ILE A 145 -1.97 -4.30 -18.91
N ASP A 146 -1.42 -3.17 -19.34
CA ASP A 146 -0.02 -2.81 -19.13
C ASP A 146 0.13 -2.16 -17.75
N THR A 147 0.70 -2.90 -16.80
CA THR A 147 0.90 -2.47 -15.40
C THR A 147 2.10 -1.55 -15.20
N GLY A 148 2.95 -1.38 -16.22
CA GLY A 148 4.06 -0.43 -16.19
C GLY A 148 3.66 1.00 -16.56
N LYS A 149 2.43 1.19 -17.06
CA LYS A 149 1.90 2.51 -17.44
C LYS A 149 1.12 3.16 -16.30
N GLY A 150 1.21 4.49 -16.25
CA GLY A 150 0.31 5.35 -15.48
C GLY A 150 1.02 6.25 -14.47
N GLY A 151 0.42 7.42 -14.25
CA GLY A 151 0.48 8.31 -13.08
C GLY A 151 1.80 8.63 -12.38
N GLY A 152 2.00 9.91 -12.05
CA GLY A 152 3.10 10.34 -11.18
C GLY A 152 3.03 9.70 -9.78
N SER A 153 1.84 9.56 -9.21
CA SER A 153 1.59 9.01 -7.87
C SER A 153 0.95 7.62 -7.89
N VAL A 154 0.90 6.96 -6.73
CA VAL A 154 0.20 5.68 -6.50
C VAL A 154 -1.30 5.82 -6.77
N ALA A 155 -1.93 6.92 -6.32
CA ALA A 155 -3.35 7.17 -6.57
C ALA A 155 -3.63 7.31 -8.08
N SER A 156 -2.82 8.11 -8.78
CA SER A 156 -2.95 8.29 -10.22
C SER A 156 -2.71 6.98 -10.99
N HIS A 157 -1.71 6.18 -10.56
CA HIS A 157 -1.46 4.85 -11.12
C HIS A 157 -2.67 3.92 -10.96
N PHE A 158 -3.20 3.81 -9.73
CA PHE A 158 -4.37 2.98 -9.45
C PHE A 158 -5.57 3.36 -10.33
N LEU A 159 -5.92 4.64 -10.40
CA LEU A 159 -7.05 5.11 -11.19
C LEU A 159 -6.81 4.96 -12.70
N THR A 160 -5.58 5.17 -13.17
CA THR A 160 -5.21 4.96 -14.57
C THR A 160 -5.44 3.50 -14.97
N LEU A 161 -4.98 2.55 -14.14
CA LEU A 161 -5.19 1.13 -14.39
C LEU A 161 -6.67 0.76 -14.33
N LEU A 162 -7.42 1.27 -13.36
CA LEU A 162 -8.83 0.95 -13.14
C LEU A 162 -9.73 1.43 -14.28
N HIS A 163 -9.47 2.63 -14.81
CA HIS A 163 -10.30 3.25 -15.84
C HIS A 163 -9.74 3.12 -17.25
N GLY A 164 -8.44 2.84 -17.40
CA GLY A 164 -7.75 2.78 -18.69
C GLY A 164 -7.57 4.15 -19.36
N ARG A 165 -7.64 5.25 -18.60
CA ARG A 165 -7.48 6.63 -19.07
C ARG A 165 -6.82 7.48 -17.97
N GLU A 166 -6.28 8.64 -18.36
CA GLU A 166 -5.75 9.60 -17.39
C GLU A 166 -6.87 10.04 -16.41
N PRO A 167 -6.64 9.93 -15.10
CA PRO A 167 -7.61 10.31 -14.07
C PRO A 167 -7.71 11.83 -13.90
N ASP A 168 -8.85 12.30 -13.40
CA ASP A 168 -8.99 13.70 -12.99
C ASP A 168 -8.11 13.99 -11.76
N PRO A 169 -7.46 15.16 -11.67
CA PRO A 169 -6.71 15.54 -10.48
C PRO A 169 -7.52 15.48 -9.17
N LEU A 170 -8.82 15.77 -9.22
CA LEU A 170 -9.71 15.68 -8.06
C LEU A 170 -9.91 14.22 -7.61
N ASP A 171 -10.10 13.28 -8.54
CA ASP A 171 -10.23 11.86 -8.24
C ASP A 171 -8.94 11.31 -7.62
N CYS A 172 -7.78 11.74 -8.17
CA CYS A 172 -6.48 11.40 -7.61
C CYS A 172 -6.34 11.92 -6.19
N ARG A 173 -6.71 13.19 -5.95
CA ARG A 173 -6.63 13.78 -4.62
C ARG A 173 -7.60 13.10 -3.65
N ALA A 174 -8.82 12.76 -4.09
CA ALA A 174 -9.78 12.06 -3.25
C ALA A 174 -9.25 10.69 -2.82
N LEU A 175 -8.66 9.91 -3.74
CA LEU A 175 -8.07 8.62 -3.40
C LEU A 175 -6.84 8.75 -2.49
N ASP A 176 -6.03 9.78 -2.71
CA ASP A 176 -4.82 10.06 -1.93
C ASP A 176 -5.11 10.39 -0.45
N VAL A 177 -6.29 10.96 -0.16
CA VAL A 177 -6.72 11.31 1.21
C VAL A 177 -7.66 10.29 1.87
N SER A 178 -8.07 9.24 1.16
CA SER A 178 -9.07 8.26 1.61
C SER A 178 -8.50 7.11 2.44
#